data_AF-A0A7I7ULK1-F1
#
_entry.id   AF-A0A7I7ULK1-F1
#
_cell.length_a   1.000
_cell.length_b   1.000
_cell.length_c   1.000
_cell.angle_alpha   90.00
_cell.angle_beta   90.00
_cell.angle_gamma   90.00
#
_symmetry.space_group_name_H-M   'P 1'
#
loop_
_entity.id
_entity.type
_entity.pdbx_description
1 polymer ?
#
loop_
_entity_poly.entity_id
_entity_poly.type
_entity_poly.pdbx_seq_one_letter_code
_entity_poly.pdbx_strand_id
1 'polypeptide(L)'
;MGRADPAGIHFFEFWFERAQDKSLPHWLRVVGLAYSGHTKNGHAKFCLNGESTLPETLGISKRHAQNEVRKAVKNGFLDEGSNIMCLVLPSGICGGAEGNVHAKCQLHPVTESVTAK
;
A
#
# COMPACT_ATOMS: atom_id res chain seq x y z
N MET A 1 -1.78 15.08 -4.52
CA MET A 1 -1.40 16.00 -3.42
C MET A 1 0.01 15.62 -3.01
N GLY A 2 0.93 16.57 -2.86
CA GLY A 2 2.34 16.29 -2.54
C GLY A 2 2.59 16.13 -1.03
N ARG A 3 3.74 15.59 -0.62
CA ARG A 3 4.23 15.63 0.78
C ARG A 3 4.58 17.05 1.26
N ALA A 4 4.42 18.04 0.40
CA ALA A 4 4.57 19.47 0.68
C ALA A 4 3.22 20.22 0.61
N ASP A 5 2.13 19.54 0.24
CA ASP A 5 0.78 20.09 0.26
C ASP A 5 0.22 19.89 1.68
N PRO A 6 -0.14 20.96 2.42
CA PRO A 6 -0.60 20.86 3.80
C PRO A 6 -1.72 19.85 3.98
N ALA A 7 -2.68 19.82 3.06
CA ALA A 7 -3.79 18.86 3.12
C ALA A 7 -3.30 17.42 2.94
N GLY A 8 -2.38 17.19 1.98
CA GLY A 8 -1.79 15.88 1.73
C GLY A 8 -1.02 15.34 2.93
N ILE A 9 -0.18 16.16 3.57
CA ILE A 9 0.64 15.78 4.73
C ILE A 9 -0.23 15.26 5.88
N HIS A 10 -1.33 15.96 6.18
CA HIS A 10 -2.25 15.55 7.26
C HIS A 10 -2.87 14.16 7.02
N PHE A 11 -3.14 13.79 5.77
CA PHE A 11 -3.65 12.44 5.48
C PHE A 11 -2.56 11.37 5.59
N PHE A 12 -1.32 11.64 5.15
CA PHE A 12 -0.23 10.65 5.27
C PHE A 12 0.14 10.37 6.73
N GLU A 13 0.25 11.41 7.56
CA GLU A 13 0.58 11.29 8.99
C GLU A 13 -0.52 10.53 9.74
N PHE A 14 -1.80 10.87 9.50
CA PHE A 14 -2.93 10.15 10.07
C PHE A 14 -2.87 8.65 9.81
N TRP A 15 -2.62 8.23 8.57
CA TRP A 15 -2.54 6.82 8.22
C TRP A 15 -1.29 6.15 8.79
N PHE A 16 -0.19 6.88 8.90
CA PHE A 16 1.03 6.37 9.54
C PHE A 16 0.81 6.10 11.03
N GLU A 17 0.14 7.00 11.76
CA GLU A 17 -0.22 6.76 13.16
C GLU A 17 -1.06 5.50 13.34
N ARG A 18 -2.05 5.28 12.47
CA ARG A 18 -2.86 4.03 12.47
C ARG A 18 -2.04 2.79 12.15
N ALA A 19 -0.99 2.91 11.34
CA ALA A 19 -0.07 1.80 11.11
C ALA A 19 0.73 1.41 12.39
N GLN A 20 1.06 2.40 13.22
CA GLN A 20 1.83 2.21 14.45
C GLN A 20 0.99 1.77 15.66
N ASP A 21 -0.32 2.02 15.64
CA ASP A 21 -1.22 1.66 16.74
C ASP A 21 -1.38 0.13 16.87
N LYS A 22 -0.74 -0.44 17.89
CA LYS A 22 -0.78 -1.88 18.20
C LYS A 22 -2.12 -2.36 18.76
N SER A 23 -3.02 -1.46 19.14
CA SER A 23 -4.39 -1.83 19.54
C SER A 23 -5.28 -2.17 18.34
N LEU A 24 -4.92 -1.69 17.15
CA LEU A 24 -5.64 -1.98 15.92
C LEU A 24 -5.29 -3.38 15.38
N PRO A 25 -6.26 -4.06 14.75
CA PRO A 25 -5.99 -5.33 14.09
C PRO A 25 -4.99 -5.15 12.95
N HIS A 26 -4.15 -6.16 12.72
CA HIS A 26 -3.08 -6.09 11.72
C HIS A 26 -3.56 -5.72 10.32
N TRP A 27 -4.72 -6.23 9.85
CA TRP A 27 -5.26 -5.83 8.55
C TRP A 27 -5.49 -4.32 8.43
N LEU A 28 -5.88 -3.63 9.51
CA LEU A 28 -6.09 -2.19 9.49
C LEU A 28 -4.75 -1.43 9.55
N ARG A 29 -3.76 -1.98 10.26
CA ARG A 29 -2.38 -1.47 10.25
C ARG A 29 -1.74 -1.61 8.86
N VAL A 30 -2.03 -2.69 8.13
CA VAL A 30 -1.65 -2.87 6.71
C VAL A 30 -2.24 -1.76 5.84
N VAL A 31 -3.52 -1.41 6.04
CA VAL A 31 -4.15 -0.27 5.34
C VAL A 31 -3.43 1.02 5.68
N GLY A 32 -3.17 1.29 6.95
CA GLY A 32 -2.38 2.46 7.37
C GLY A 32 -1.06 2.57 6.64
N LEU A 33 -0.29 1.48 6.58
CA LEU A 33 0.99 1.43 5.88
C LEU A 33 0.86 1.70 4.37
N ALA A 34 -0.18 1.17 3.72
CA ALA A 34 -0.41 1.42 2.30
C ALA A 34 -0.72 2.90 2.04
N TYR A 35 -1.65 3.47 2.80
CA TYR A 35 -2.10 4.85 2.60
C TYR A 35 -1.04 5.87 3.01
N SER A 36 -0.18 5.54 3.98
CA SER A 36 0.96 6.40 4.36
C SER A 36 2.17 6.27 3.44
N GLY A 37 2.30 5.16 2.69
CA GLY A 37 3.52 4.79 1.96
C GLY A 37 3.39 4.73 0.43
N HIS A 38 2.20 4.96 -0.13
CA HIS A 38 2.00 4.84 -1.58
C HIS A 38 2.60 6.02 -2.36
N THR A 39 3.07 5.71 -3.57
CA THR A 39 3.47 6.71 -4.56
C THR A 39 2.30 7.09 -5.47
N LYS A 40 2.47 8.05 -6.40
CA LYS A 40 1.40 8.56 -7.28
C LYS A 40 0.68 7.50 -8.10
N ASN A 41 1.34 6.36 -8.37
CA ASN A 41 0.74 5.24 -9.08
C ASN A 41 -0.07 4.30 -8.17
N GLY A 42 -0.27 4.64 -6.89
CA GLY A 42 -1.05 3.84 -5.93
C GLY A 42 -0.30 2.67 -5.31
N HIS A 43 0.99 2.48 -5.62
CA HIS A 43 1.79 1.39 -5.07
C HIS A 43 2.61 1.84 -3.86
N ALA A 44 2.42 1.14 -2.73
CA ALA A 44 3.29 1.17 -1.55
C ALA A 44 4.18 -0.08 -1.57
N LYS A 45 5.47 0.10 -1.86
CA LYS A 45 6.42 -1.00 -2.09
C LYS A 45 7.18 -1.31 -0.79
N PHE A 46 7.30 -2.58 -0.47
CA PHE A 46 8.16 -3.10 0.59
C PHE A 46 9.33 -3.84 -0.06
N CYS A 47 10.52 -3.76 0.54
CA CYS A 47 11.73 -4.49 0.15
C CYS A 47 12.52 -4.00 -1.09
N LEU A 48 12.22 -2.85 -1.71
CA LEU A 48 13.01 -2.39 -2.87
C LEU A 48 14.16 -1.42 -2.52
N ASN A 49 14.21 -0.86 -1.30
CA ASN A 49 15.18 0.17 -0.92
C ASN A 49 15.89 -0.09 0.43
N GLY A 50 15.93 -1.34 0.92
CA GLY A 50 16.62 -1.68 2.19
C GLY A 50 15.84 -1.37 3.48
N GLU A 51 14.59 -0.91 3.36
CA GLU A 51 13.65 -0.79 4.49
C GLU A 51 13.01 -2.13 4.85
N SER A 52 12.63 -2.28 6.13
CA SER A 52 12.04 -3.49 6.69
C SER A 52 10.89 -4.05 5.85
N THR A 53 10.79 -5.37 5.80
CA THR A 53 9.70 -6.05 5.10
C THR A 53 8.35 -5.80 5.79
N LEU A 54 7.22 -5.95 5.09
CA LEU A 54 5.89 -5.82 5.72
C LEU A 54 5.71 -6.74 6.95
N PRO A 55 6.12 -8.03 6.91
CA PRO A 55 6.11 -8.90 8.08
C PRO A 55 6.94 -8.37 9.26
N GLU A 56 8.15 -7.86 8.99
CA GLU A 56 9.03 -7.27 10.02
C GLU A 56 8.39 -6.04 10.65
N THR A 57 7.86 -5.14 9.81
CA THR A 57 7.17 -3.91 10.25
C THR A 57 5.99 -4.20 11.18
N LEU A 58 5.27 -5.28 10.90
CA LEU A 58 4.12 -5.70 11.70
C LEU A 58 4.49 -6.62 12.88
N GLY A 59 5.70 -7.16 12.92
CA GLY A 59 6.13 -8.15 13.92
C GLY A 59 5.39 -9.49 13.80
N ILE A 60 5.03 -9.91 12.58
CA ILE A 60 4.26 -11.14 12.31
C ILE A 60 4.91 -12.01 11.24
N SER A 61 4.49 -13.28 11.14
CA SER A 61 5.00 -14.19 10.11
C SER A 61 4.53 -13.79 8.71
N LYS A 62 5.28 -14.21 7.67
CA LYS A 62 4.92 -13.99 6.26
C LYS A 62 3.51 -14.50 5.92
N ARG A 63 3.14 -15.68 6.41
CA ARG A 63 1.80 -16.27 6.19
C ARG A 63 0.71 -15.44 6.85
N HIS A 64 0.96 -14.95 8.07
CA HIS A 64 0.02 -14.08 8.76
C HIS A 64 -0.14 -12.76 8.01
N ALA A 65 0.96 -12.10 7.65
CA ALA A 65 0.94 -10.86 6.86
C ALA A 65 0.14 -11.01 5.56
N GLN A 66 0.36 -12.09 4.80
CA GLN A 66 -0.39 -12.34 3.57
C GLN A 66 -1.90 -12.50 3.81
N ASN A 67 -2.30 -13.11 4.93
CA ASN A 67 -3.72 -13.22 5.30
C ASN A 67 -4.31 -11.85 5.66
N GLU A 68 -3.57 -10.99 6.35
CA GLU A 68 -4.01 -9.63 6.68
C GLU A 68 -4.14 -8.74 5.43
N VAL A 69 -3.23 -8.88 4.46
CA VAL A 69 -3.36 -8.25 3.14
C VAL A 69 -4.65 -8.70 2.45
N ARG A 70 -4.94 -10.01 2.42
CA ARG A 70 -6.18 -10.54 1.84
C ARG A 70 -7.43 -10.01 2.56
N LYS A 71 -7.37 -9.83 3.88
CA LYS A 71 -8.48 -9.20 4.62
C LYS A 71 -8.68 -7.75 4.19
N ALA A 72 -7.61 -6.97 4.05
CA ALA A 72 -7.70 -5.58 3.60
C ALA A 72 -8.28 -5.47 2.18
N VAL A 73 -7.88 -6.37 1.27
CA VAL A 73 -8.48 -6.50 -0.08
C VAL A 73 -9.95 -6.87 0.00
N LYS A 74 -10.32 -7.89 0.78
CA LYS A 74 -11.72 -8.31 0.95
C LYS A 74 -12.62 -7.20 1.49
N ASN A 75 -12.08 -6.30 2.32
CA ASN A 75 -12.81 -5.15 2.85
C ASN A 75 -12.78 -3.92 1.92
N GLY A 76 -12.20 -4.02 0.72
CA GLY A 76 -12.20 -2.96 -0.28
C GLY A 76 -11.19 -1.83 -0.05
N PHE A 77 -10.28 -1.97 0.92
CA PHE A 77 -9.27 -0.93 1.20
C PHE A 77 -8.04 -1.03 0.29
N LEU A 78 -7.78 -2.22 -0.26
CA LEU A 78 -6.67 -2.51 -1.17
C LEU A 78 -7.19 -3.22 -2.43
N ASP A 79 -6.45 -3.06 -3.53
CA ASP A 79 -6.72 -3.71 -4.80
C ASP A 79 -6.24 -5.18 -4.80
N GLU A 80 -6.84 -6.02 -5.64
CA GLU A 80 -6.59 -7.47 -5.75
C GLU A 80 -5.13 -7.80 -6.08
N GLY A 81 -4.40 -6.89 -6.74
CA GLY A 81 -2.97 -7.04 -7.01
C GLY A 81 -2.08 -7.02 -5.76
N SER A 82 -2.61 -6.69 -4.59
CA SER A 82 -1.81 -6.50 -3.37
C SER A 82 -1.19 -7.78 -2.81
N ASN A 83 0.07 -7.69 -2.39
CA ASN A 83 0.81 -8.75 -1.72
C ASN A 83 1.80 -8.17 -0.70
N ILE A 84 2.52 -9.05 0.02
CA ILE A 84 3.44 -8.62 1.09
C ILE A 84 4.64 -7.77 0.61
N MET A 85 4.92 -7.75 -0.69
CA MET A 85 5.99 -6.94 -1.29
C MET A 85 5.45 -5.62 -1.85
N CYS A 86 4.16 -5.53 -2.17
CA CYS A 86 3.55 -4.31 -2.66
C CYS A 86 2.06 -4.25 -2.34
N LEU A 87 1.66 -3.23 -1.58
CA LEU A 87 0.25 -2.91 -1.31
C LEU A 87 -0.23 -1.92 -2.36
N VAL A 88 -1.38 -2.20 -2.96
CA VAL A 88 -1.94 -1.44 -4.09
C VAL A 88 -3.24 -0.79 -3.64
N LEU A 89 -3.33 0.52 -3.78
CA LEU A 89 -4.57 1.24 -3.51
C LEU A 89 -5.59 1.04 -4.65
N PRO A 90 -6.89 1.09 -4.36
CA PRO A 90 -7.93 1.09 -5.38
C PRO A 90 -7.76 2.26 -6.36
N SER A 91 -8.10 2.06 -7.63
CA SER A 91 -7.89 3.03 -8.72
C SER A 91 -8.55 4.41 -8.51
N GLY A 92 -9.62 4.49 -7.73
CA GLY A 92 -10.26 5.76 -7.35
C GLY A 92 -9.50 6.57 -6.29
N ILE A 93 -8.50 5.97 -5.66
CA ILE A 93 -7.66 6.56 -4.61
C ILE A 93 -6.24 6.67 -5.17
N CYS A 94 -6.11 7.43 -6.25
CA CYS A 94 -4.83 7.74 -6.89
C CYS A 94 -4.45 9.20 -6.63
N GLY A 95 -3.33 9.44 -5.95
CA GLY A 95 -2.92 10.82 -5.64
C GLY A 95 -1.69 11.00 -4.77
N GLY A 96 -0.87 9.94 -4.62
CA GLY A 96 0.29 9.90 -3.73
C GLY A 96 1.24 11.10 -3.85
N ALA A 97 2.08 11.30 -2.85
CA ALA A 97 2.93 12.48 -2.76
C ALA A 97 4.00 12.58 -3.87
N GLU A 98 4.55 11.43 -4.25
CA GLU A 98 5.80 11.32 -5.00
C GLU A 98 5.68 10.38 -6.21
N GLY A 99 6.55 10.55 -7.20
CA GLY A 99 6.60 9.70 -8.39
C GLY A 99 5.69 10.17 -9.54
N ASN A 100 5.38 9.25 -10.46
CA ASN A 100 4.54 9.47 -11.63
C ASN A 100 3.35 8.50 -11.60
N VAL A 101 2.14 8.98 -11.88
CA VAL A 101 0.90 8.18 -11.87
C VAL A 101 0.93 6.99 -12.85
N HIS A 102 1.69 7.10 -13.93
CA HIS A 102 1.87 6.06 -14.95
C HIS A 102 3.16 5.24 -14.76
N ALA A 103 3.90 5.44 -13.66
CA ALA A 103 5.11 4.68 -13.41
C ALA A 103 4.78 3.18 -13.27
N LYS A 104 5.44 2.33 -14.06
CA LYS A 104 5.29 0.88 -13.94
C LYS A 104 5.80 0.39 -12.59
N CYS A 105 5.05 -0.48 -11.94
CA CYS A 105 5.54 -1.19 -10.75
C CYS A 105 6.40 -2.39 -11.20
N GLN A 106 7.65 -2.45 -10.78
CA GLN A 106 8.54 -3.58 -11.09
C GLN A 106 8.06 -4.91 -10.50
N LEU A 107 7.24 -4.86 -9.43
CA LEU A 107 6.66 -6.02 -8.77
C LEU A 107 5.33 -6.46 -9.41
N HIS A 108 4.68 -5.57 -10.16
CA HIS A 108 3.46 -5.84 -10.91
C HIS A 108 3.70 -5.47 -12.37
N PRO A 109 4.44 -6.29 -13.13
CA PRO A 109 4.54 -6.10 -14.57
C PRO A 109 3.13 -6.15 -15.13
N VAL A 110 2.72 -5.10 -15.84
CA VAL A 110 1.42 -5.05 -16.52
C VAL A 110 1.44 -6.20 -17.53
N THR A 111 0.74 -7.29 -17.21
CA THR A 111 0.32 -8.26 -18.23
C THR A 111 -0.64 -7.49 -19.12
N GLU A 112 -0.24 -7.24 -20.36
CA GLU A 112 -1.10 -6.63 -21.37
C GLU A 112 -2.45 -7.32 -21.31
N SER A 113 -3.49 -6.55 -20.98
CA SER A 113 -4.86 -7.03 -21.03
C SER A 113 -5.10 -7.56 -22.43
N VAL A 114 -5.33 -8.87 -22.56
CA VAL A 114 -5.88 -9.44 -23.78
C VAL A 114 -7.21 -8.73 -24.01
N THR A 115 -7.21 -7.77 -24.94
CA THR A 115 -8.42 -7.25 -25.56
C THR A 115 -9.08 -8.42 -26.27
N ALA A 116 -9.99 -9.10 -25.59
CA ALA A 116 -10.96 -9.95 -26.24
C ALA A 116 -11.88 -9.04 -27.06
N LYS A 117 -11.75 -9.16 -28.38
CA LYS A 117 -12.70 -8.62 -29.37
C LYS A 117 -14.08 -9.25 -29.20
#